data_AF-A0A7Y4U162-F1
#
_entry.id   AF-A0A7Y4U162-F1
#
_cell.length_a   1.000
_cell.length_b   1.000
_cell.length_c   1.000
_cell.angle_alpha   90.00
_cell.angle_beta   90.00
_cell.angle_gamma   90.00
#
_symmetry.space_group_name_H-M   'P 1'
#
loop_
_entity.id
_entity.type
_entity.pdbx_description
1 polymer ?
#
loop_
_entity_poly.entity_id
_entity_poly.type
_entity_poly.pdbx_seq_one_letter_code
_entity_poly.pdbx_strand_id
1 'polypeptide(L)'
;QIDAMVRSLDVAEHRLQEMEEMLHSREFDMTRVDAALHDLRSKGYDDEEPRVRSLGARRRNIERLQTMRDRTRDELDRALVKLEEISSQVLLLRFADQPETTLASLLKEVARNVDGLATVVLEMSEV
;
A
#
# COMPACT_ATOMS: atom_id res chain seq x y z
N GLN A 1 12.37 9.69 15.12
CA GLN A 1 11.06 9.69 14.43
C GLN A 1 11.25 9.50 12.93
N ILE A 2 12.05 10.32 12.25
CA ILE A 2 12.34 10.15 10.81
C ILE A 2 12.91 8.76 10.47
N ASP A 3 13.90 8.27 11.22
CA ASP A 3 14.46 6.92 10.99
C ASP A 3 13.45 5.78 11.15
N ALA A 4 12.43 5.97 12.01
CA ALA A 4 11.38 4.98 12.18
C ALA A 4 10.43 5.00 10.98
N MET A 5 10.13 6.19 10.45
CA MET A 5 9.30 6.35 9.26
C MET A 5 9.96 5.75 8.02
N VAL A 6 11.26 5.99 7.83
CA VAL A 6 12.04 5.38 6.73
C VAL A 6 11.96 3.85 6.78
N ARG A 7 12.20 3.25 7.96
CA ARG A 7 12.11 1.79 8.11
C ARG A 7 10.71 1.26 7.82
N SER A 8 9.66 1.96 8.25
CA SER A 8 8.29 1.52 7.96
C SER A 8 7.96 1.59 6.46
N LEU A 9 8.48 2.59 5.74
CA LEU A 9 8.33 2.67 4.29
C LEU A 9 9.09 1.52 3.59
N ASP A 10 10.32 1.22 4.00
CA ASP A 10 11.10 0.09 3.48
C ASP A 10 10.37 -1.25 3.69
N VAL A 11 9.80 -1.45 4.88
CA VAL A 11 9.02 -2.67 5.20
C VAL A 11 7.79 -2.77 4.31
N ALA A 12 7.08 -1.67 4.09
CA ALA A 12 5.90 -1.65 3.25
C ALA A 12 6.22 -1.86 1.77
N GLU A 13 7.32 -1.29 1.27
CA GLU A 13 7.83 -1.53 -0.08
C GLU A 13 8.17 -3.02 -0.27
N HIS A 14 8.90 -3.61 0.68
CA HIS A 14 9.25 -5.04 0.61
C HIS A 14 8.00 -5.92 0.60
N ARG A 15 7.03 -5.63 1.47
CA ARG A 15 5.74 -6.33 1.50
C ARG A 15 4.96 -6.16 0.20
N LEU A 16 4.96 -4.97 -0.40
CA LEU A 16 4.33 -4.73 -1.69
C LEU A 16 4.96 -5.64 -2.76
N GLN A 17 6.28 -5.71 -2.80
CA GLN A 17 7.00 -6.57 -3.72
C GLN A 17 6.65 -8.06 -3.51
N GLU A 18 6.62 -8.54 -2.27
CA GLU A 18 6.19 -9.92 -1.97
C GLU A 18 4.76 -10.20 -2.47
N MET A 19 3.83 -9.25 -2.28
CA MET A 19 2.46 -9.37 -2.77
C MET A 19 2.41 -9.43 -4.31
N GLU A 20 3.20 -8.59 -4.99
CA GLU A 20 3.30 -8.63 -6.44
C GLU A 20 3.87 -9.96 -6.92
N GLU A 21 4.94 -10.47 -6.32
CA GLU A 21 5.53 -11.77 -6.66
C GLU A 21 4.53 -12.92 -6.49
N MET A 22 3.80 -12.95 -5.37
CA MET A 22 2.75 -13.94 -5.13
C MET A 22 1.66 -13.88 -6.21
N LEU A 23 1.19 -12.68 -6.56
CA LEU A 23 0.14 -12.48 -7.56
C LEU A 23 0.57 -12.83 -9.00
N HIS A 24 1.87 -12.81 -9.30
CA HIS A 24 2.41 -13.30 -10.57
C HIS A 24 2.54 -14.82 -10.63
N SER A 25 2.42 -15.51 -9.49
CA SER A 25 2.54 -16.95 -9.45
C SER A 25 1.31 -17.66 -10.02
N ARG A 26 1.52 -18.88 -10.49
CA ARG A 26 0.44 -19.78 -10.95
C ARG A 26 -0.57 -20.12 -9.85
N GLU A 27 -0.22 -19.94 -8.59
CA GLU A 27 -1.11 -20.23 -7.47
C GLU A 27 -2.19 -19.14 -7.31
N PHE A 28 -1.88 -17.90 -7.67
CA PHE A 28 -2.78 -16.76 -7.51
C PHE A 28 -3.38 -16.27 -8.83
N ASP A 29 -3.41 -17.14 -9.85
CA ASP A 29 -4.02 -16.85 -11.15
C ASP A 29 -5.55 -16.89 -11.06
N MET A 30 -6.16 -15.70 -11.00
CA MET A 30 -7.61 -15.53 -10.95
C MET A 30 -8.32 -16.20 -12.13
N THR A 31 -7.80 -16.01 -13.34
CA THR A 31 -8.39 -16.51 -14.58
C THR A 31 -8.49 -18.04 -14.54
N ARG A 32 -7.45 -18.71 -14.03
CA ARG A 32 -7.44 -20.17 -13.89
C ARG A 32 -8.42 -20.66 -12.83
N VAL A 33 -8.57 -19.93 -11.71
CA VAL A 33 -9.54 -20.28 -10.67
C VAL A 33 -10.96 -20.11 -11.19
N ASP A 34 -11.25 -19.02 -11.90
CA ASP A 34 -12.57 -18.76 -12.47
C ASP A 34 -12.94 -19.78 -13.55
N ALA A 35 -11.99 -20.14 -14.43
CA ALA A 35 -12.20 -21.19 -15.43
C ALA A 35 -12.50 -22.55 -14.78
N ALA A 36 -11.77 -22.91 -13.71
CA ALA A 36 -12.01 -24.15 -12.97
C ALA A 36 -13.36 -24.16 -12.26
N LEU A 37 -13.78 -23.03 -11.67
CA LEU A 37 -15.11 -22.89 -11.07
C LEU A 37 -16.22 -23.01 -12.12
N HIS A 38 -16.03 -22.38 -13.28
CA HIS A 38 -16.98 -22.46 -14.39
C HIS A 38 -17.13 -23.91 -14.91
N ASP A 39 -16.03 -24.64 -15.07
CA ASP A 39 -16.04 -26.06 -15.49
C ASP A 39 -16.74 -26.98 -14.47
N LEU A 40 -16.56 -26.75 -13.17
CA LEU A 40 -17.29 -27.53 -12.16
C LEU A 40 -18.79 -27.21 -12.18
N ARG A 41 -19.16 -25.94 -12.29
CA ARG A 41 -20.58 -25.54 -12.35
C ARG A 41 -21.27 -26.03 -13.62
N SER A 42 -20.59 -26.04 -14.76
CA SER A 42 -21.14 -26.57 -16.02
C SER A 42 -21.38 -28.09 -15.98
N LYS A 43 -20.67 -28.81 -15.11
CA LYS A 43 -20.87 -30.24 -14.81
C LYS A 43 -21.99 -30.49 -13.79
N GLY A 44 -22.63 -29.44 -13.27
CA GLY A 44 -23.73 -29.54 -12.32
C GLY A 44 -23.31 -29.69 -10.85
N TYR A 45 -22.03 -29.44 -10.52
CA TYR A 45 -21.61 -29.35 -9.12
C TYR A 45 -22.16 -28.06 -8.49
N ASP A 46 -22.73 -28.19 -7.29
CA ASP A 46 -23.25 -27.08 -6.51
C ASP A 46 -22.16 -26.39 -5.69
N ASP A 47 -22.55 -25.35 -4.95
CA ASP A 47 -21.62 -24.58 -4.11
C ASP A 47 -21.24 -25.30 -2.80
N GLU A 48 -21.88 -26.43 -2.44
CA GLU A 48 -21.54 -27.23 -1.26
C GLU A 48 -20.46 -28.28 -1.55
N GLU A 49 -20.28 -28.65 -2.83
CA GLU A 49 -19.21 -29.52 -3.29
C GLU A 49 -17.84 -29.01 -2.77
N PRO A 50 -17.06 -29.85 -2.05
CA PRO A 50 -15.78 -29.43 -1.45
C PRO A 50 -14.80 -28.76 -2.42
N ARG A 51 -14.77 -29.21 -3.68
CA ARG A 51 -13.90 -28.63 -4.72
C ARG A 51 -14.34 -27.21 -5.10
N VAL A 52 -15.64 -26.97 -5.22
CA VAL A 52 -16.20 -25.65 -5.51
C VAL A 52 -15.93 -24.70 -4.33
N ARG A 53 -16.14 -25.16 -3.09
CA ARG A 53 -15.84 -24.39 -1.88
C ARG A 53 -14.36 -24.00 -1.77
N SER A 54 -13.46 -24.95 -2.04
CA SER A 54 -12.01 -24.72 -2.01
C SER A 54 -11.59 -23.67 -3.04
N LEU A 55 -12.04 -23.80 -4.29
CA LEU A 55 -11.74 -22.82 -5.33
C LEU A 55 -12.40 -21.45 -5.04
N GLY A 56 -13.60 -21.43 -4.48
CA GLY A 56 -14.25 -20.20 -4.04
C GLY A 56 -13.49 -19.49 -2.91
N ALA A 57 -12.91 -20.23 -1.97
CA ALA A 57 -12.03 -19.67 -0.94
C ALA A 57 -10.74 -19.11 -1.55
N ARG A 58 -10.13 -19.84 -2.49
CA ARG A 58 -8.94 -19.37 -3.21
C ARG A 58 -9.20 -18.08 -3.99
N ARG A 59 -10.33 -18.00 -4.69
CA ARG A 59 -10.77 -16.79 -5.41
C ARG A 59 -10.84 -15.58 -4.46
N ARG A 60 -11.54 -15.72 -3.32
CA ARG A 60 -11.64 -14.64 -2.31
C ARG A 60 -10.27 -14.24 -1.75
N ASN A 61 -9.37 -15.21 -1.56
CA ASN A 61 -8.02 -14.92 -1.06
C ASN A 61 -7.21 -14.12 -2.09
N ILE A 62 -7.32 -14.45 -3.38
CA ILE A 62 -6.68 -13.68 -4.46
C ILE A 62 -7.24 -12.25 -4.50
N GLU A 63 -8.57 -12.09 -4.45
CA GLU A 63 -9.23 -10.77 -4.41
C GLU A 63 -8.76 -9.93 -3.22
N ARG A 64 -8.64 -10.55 -2.03
CA ARG A 64 -8.15 -9.90 -0.82
C ARG A 64 -6.68 -9.48 -0.97
N LEU A 65 -5.84 -10.33 -1.54
CA LEU A 65 -4.43 -10.03 -1.79
C LEU A 65 -4.26 -8.87 -2.78
N GLN A 66 -5.06 -8.84 -3.85
CA GLN A 66 -5.08 -7.72 -4.81
C GLN A 66 -5.50 -6.42 -4.12
N THR A 67 -6.56 -6.45 -3.31
CA THR A 67 -7.03 -5.29 -2.56
C THR A 67 -5.95 -4.76 -1.59
N MET A 68 -5.25 -5.67 -0.90
CA MET A 68 -4.15 -5.30 -0.01
C MET A 68 -2.99 -4.66 -0.77
N ARG A 69 -2.58 -5.25 -1.90
CA ARG A 69 -1.55 -4.69 -2.78
C ARG A 69 -1.92 -3.27 -3.23
N ASP A 70 -3.13 -3.09 -3.76
CA ASP A 70 -3.57 -1.79 -4.30
C ASP A 70 -3.60 -0.73 -3.21
N ARG A 71 -4.09 -1.09 -2.02
CA ARG A 71 -4.08 -0.20 -0.86
C ARG A 71 -2.66 0.18 -0.43
N THR A 72 -1.76 -0.79 -0.29
CA THR A 72 -0.36 -0.52 0.12
C THR A 72 0.36 0.33 -0.93
N ARG A 73 0.09 0.12 -2.21
CA ARG A 73 0.62 0.96 -3.29
C ARG A 73 0.15 2.40 -3.19
N ASP A 74 -1.16 2.61 -3.02
CA ASP A 74 -1.74 3.96 -2.86
C ASP A 74 -1.18 4.67 -1.62
N GLU A 75 -0.97 3.95 -0.52
CA GLU A 75 -0.39 4.48 0.71
C GLU A 75 1.09 4.89 0.52
N LEU A 76 1.89 4.06 -0.16
CA LEU A 76 3.28 4.39 -0.53
C LEU A 76 3.35 5.61 -1.44
N ASP A 77 2.50 5.70 -2.46
CA ASP A 77 2.45 6.85 -3.37
C ASP A 77 2.13 8.15 -2.61
N ARG A 78 1.18 8.10 -1.65
CA ARG A 78 0.88 9.25 -0.79
C ARG A 78 2.05 9.63 0.12
N ALA A 79 2.78 8.65 0.65
CA ALA A 79 3.96 8.90 1.46
C ALA A 79 5.08 9.57 0.64
N LEU A 80 5.30 9.14 -0.60
CA LEU A 80 6.27 9.74 -1.52
C LEU A 80 5.95 11.21 -1.80
N VAL A 81 4.69 11.54 -2.14
CA VAL A 81 4.27 12.93 -2.37
C VAL A 81 4.53 13.80 -1.14
N LYS A 82 4.19 13.33 0.07
CA LYS A 82 4.45 14.07 1.31
C LYS A 82 5.96 14.28 1.56
N LEU A 83 6.80 13.30 1.23
CA LEU A 83 8.25 13.44 1.33
C LEU A 83 8.79 14.49 0.35
N GLU A 84 8.26 14.54 -0.88
CA GLU A 84 8.61 15.57 -1.87
C GLU A 84 8.21 16.97 -1.40
N GLU A 85 7.03 17.12 -0.79
CA GLU A 85 6.58 18.38 -0.20
C GLU A 85 7.51 18.84 0.94
N ILE A 86 7.85 17.93 1.86
CA ILE A 86 8.77 18.22 2.96
C ILE A 86 10.15 18.61 2.41
N SER A 87 10.67 17.87 1.44
CA SER A 87 11.96 18.14 0.79
C SER A 87 11.97 19.55 0.15
N SER A 88 10.91 19.90 -0.56
CA SER A 88 10.74 21.21 -1.19
C SER A 88 10.70 22.34 -0.15
N GLN A 89 9.98 22.15 0.95
CA GLN A 89 9.93 23.11 2.06
C GLN A 89 11.28 23.27 2.77
N VAL A 90 12.02 22.19 2.98
CA VAL A 90 13.38 22.24 3.54
C VAL A 90 14.35 22.97 2.61
N LEU A 91 14.25 22.76 1.30
CA LEU A 91 15.01 23.53 0.32
C LEU A 91 14.66 25.02 0.39
N LEU A 92 13.37 25.37 0.45
CA LEU A 92 12.93 26.77 0.61
C LEU A 92 13.49 27.40 1.90
N LEU A 93 13.46 26.67 3.02
CA LEU A 93 14.07 27.11 4.29
C LEU A 93 15.57 27.38 4.15
N ARG A 94 16.30 26.53 3.41
CA ARG A 94 17.74 26.68 3.18
C ARG A 94 18.09 27.86 2.27
N PHE A 95 17.21 28.24 1.35
CA PHE A 95 17.40 29.36 0.42
C PHE A 95 16.77 30.68 0.89
N ALA A 96 15.89 30.64 1.89
CA ALA A 96 15.30 31.82 2.51
C ALA A 96 16.29 32.45 3.49
N ASP A 97 17.23 33.23 2.98
CA ASP A 97 18.11 34.13 3.75
C ASP A 97 17.31 35.36 4.29
N GLN A 98 16.10 35.12 4.84
CA GLN A 98 14.98 36.08 4.93
C GLN A 98 14.23 35.99 6.27
N PRO A 99 13.54 37.08 6.72
CA PRO A 99 13.29 37.41 8.12
C PRO A 99 12.55 36.34 8.94
N GLU A 100 12.88 36.26 10.24
CA GLU A 100 12.41 35.27 11.24
C GLU A 100 10.91 34.93 11.18
N THR A 101 10.06 35.87 10.75
CA THR A 101 8.62 35.69 10.59
C THR A 101 8.24 34.66 9.51
N THR A 102 9.01 34.57 8.42
CA THR A 102 8.78 33.62 7.32
C THR A 102 9.28 32.23 7.70
N LEU A 103 10.40 32.18 8.44
CA LEU A 103 10.99 30.94 8.96
C LEU A 103 10.03 30.20 9.89
N ALA A 104 9.38 30.92 10.81
CA ALA A 104 8.40 30.33 11.73
C ALA A 104 7.17 29.74 11.01
N SER A 105 6.73 30.37 9.92
CA SER A 105 5.63 29.87 9.09
C SER A 105 6.01 28.56 8.38
N LEU A 106 7.17 28.55 7.73
CA LEU A 106 7.68 27.38 7.00
C LEU A 106 7.95 26.20 7.95
N LEU A 107 8.53 26.45 9.14
CA LEU A 107 8.73 25.41 10.16
C LEU A 107 7.40 24.79 10.64
N LYS A 108 6.35 25.59 10.79
CA LYS A 108 5.00 25.09 11.12
C LYS A 108 4.38 24.25 10.00
N GLU A 109 4.73 24.53 8.75
CA GLU A 109 4.26 23.76 7.59
C GLU A 109 4.98 22.42 7.49
N VAL A 110 6.31 22.42 7.64
CA VAL A 110 7.10 21.19 7.72
C VAL A 110 6.63 20.30 8.87
N ALA A 111 6.40 20.87 10.06
CA ALA A 111 5.90 20.11 11.20
C ALA A 111 4.53 19.45 10.93
N ARG A 112 3.61 20.17 10.27
CA ARG A 112 2.31 19.61 9.87
C ARG A 112 2.45 18.49 8.83
N ASN A 113 3.35 18.65 7.86
CA ASN A 113 3.56 17.64 6.82
C ASN A 113 4.24 16.39 7.40
N VAL A 114 5.19 16.55 8.32
CA VAL A 114 5.81 15.44 9.06
C VAL A 114 4.77 14.68 9.90
N ASP A 115 3.89 15.40 10.60
CA ASP A 115 2.80 14.79 11.38
C ASP A 115 1.84 14.01 10.47
N GLY A 116 1.44 14.61 9.35
CA GLY A 116 0.63 13.94 8.35
C GLY A 116 1.29 12.72 7.72
N LEU A 117 2.61 12.73 7.52
CA LEU A 117 3.34 11.56 7.03
C LEU A 117 3.41 10.46 8.10
N ALA A 118 3.58 10.82 9.38
CA ALA A 118 3.54 9.87 10.48
C ALA A 118 2.19 9.15 10.57
N THR A 119 1.07 9.84 10.31
CA THR A 119 -0.26 9.20 10.23
C THR A 119 -0.33 8.14 9.13
N VAL A 120 0.13 8.47 7.91
CA VAL A 120 0.12 7.52 6.77
C VAL A 120 0.97 6.29 7.10
N VAL A 121 2.16 6.51 7.68
CA VAL A 121 3.05 5.42 8.08
C VAL A 121 2.45 4.52 9.17
N LEU A 122 1.72 5.10 10.12
CA LEU A 122 1.01 4.32 11.14
C LEU A 122 -0.11 3.47 10.53
N GLU A 123 -0.90 4.04 9.61
CA GLU A 123 -1.94 3.30 8.88
C GLU A 123 -1.38 2.10 8.11
N MET A 124 -0.18 2.23 7.55
CA MET A 124 0.52 1.14 6.86
C MET A 124 1.03 0.05 7.81
N SER A 125 1.29 0.39 9.08
CA SER A 125 1.85 -0.52 10.09
C SER A 125 0.77 -1.35 10.82
N GLU A 126 -0.50 -0.94 10.75
CA GLU A 126 -1.64 -1.62 11.40
C GLU A 126 -2.34 -2.67 10.52
N VAL A 127 -1.91 -2.83 9.26
CA VAL A 127 -2.43 -3.81 8.27
C VAL A 127 -1.51 -5.02 8.16
#